data_AF-A0A5A7TJ91-F1
#
_entry.id   AF-A0A5A7TJ91-F1
#
_cell.length_a   1.000
_cell.length_b   1.000
_cell.length_c   1.000
_cell.angle_alpha   90.00
_cell.angle_beta   90.00
_cell.angle_gamma   90.00
#
_symmetry.space_group_name_H-M   'P 1'
#
loop_
_entity.id
_entity.type
_entity.pdbx_description
1 polymer ?
#
loop_
_entity_poly.entity_id
_entity_poly.type
_entity_poly.pdbx_seq_one_letter_code
_entity_poly.pdbx_strand_id
1 'polypeptide(L)'
;MEKNVYMGHRKYLPRHHPYRLQKKNFDGKQEHGNPPHPLSGEAIYFKLKEMIFSYGKKCGKNNNEGGNDYWKRRSNFFELPYWKNLHVRHCLNVMHIEKNVCMNIVGTLLDIPGKSKDGMNSRLDLVEMNIRPKLAPMVTGNRTYIPAACYTLSREEKYRFCKTLSEIKVPEGYSSNIRSFLSLDDLKLNGLKSHDCHVLMQQLLPIAIRSILPKNVRYTISRLCFFFNAICAKSFSVSELDALQEDIVMTLCNLEKYFPPSLFIIMVHLVVHLVREVKLCGPVYLRWMYPFERYMKVLKSFVRNRNRPEGCIAKAQVCEEAVQFCSDFFSGLDPIGLGSLNSREDKQTDRPLSAGTYVRPDMQ
;
A
#
# COMPACT_ATOMS: atom_id res chain seq x y z
N MET A 1 13.93 2.31 -20.59
CA MET A 1 13.26 1.16 -19.94
C MET A 1 11.80 1.52 -19.82
N GLU A 2 10.95 0.94 -20.67
CA GLU A 2 9.51 1.19 -20.65
C GLU A 2 8.91 0.69 -19.33
N LYS A 3 8.18 1.55 -18.63
CA LYS A 3 7.45 1.18 -17.42
C LYS A 3 5.98 1.05 -17.78
N ASN A 4 5.37 -0.08 -17.44
CA ASN A 4 3.94 -0.26 -17.62
C ASN A 4 3.16 0.73 -16.77
N VAL A 5 2.20 1.41 -17.40
CA VAL A 5 1.28 2.36 -16.78
C VAL A 5 -0.12 1.78 -16.81
N TYR A 6 -0.84 1.87 -15.69
CA TYR A 6 -2.16 1.28 -15.49
C TYR A 6 -3.25 2.36 -15.43
N MET A 7 -3.50 3.01 -16.55
CA MET A 7 -4.59 3.98 -16.73
C MET A 7 -5.87 3.32 -17.27
N GLY A 8 -6.87 4.14 -17.60
CA GLY A 8 -8.12 3.71 -18.20
C GLY A 8 -9.19 3.36 -17.17
N HIS A 9 -9.14 3.93 -15.96
CA HIS A 9 -10.15 3.68 -14.92
C HIS A 9 -11.57 4.11 -15.36
N ARG A 10 -11.67 4.94 -16.41
CA ARG A 10 -12.94 5.27 -17.08
C ARG A 10 -13.75 4.05 -17.51
N LYS A 11 -13.10 2.91 -17.79
CA LYS A 11 -13.79 1.65 -18.14
C LYS A 11 -14.72 1.15 -17.05
N TYR A 12 -14.49 1.53 -15.79
CA TYR A 12 -15.31 1.15 -14.63
C TYR A 12 -16.50 2.09 -14.39
N LEU A 13 -16.60 3.21 -15.12
CA LEU A 13 -17.74 4.12 -15.02
C LEU A 13 -18.96 3.57 -15.77
N PRO A 14 -20.19 4.02 -15.48
CA PRO A 14 -21.35 3.72 -16.31
C PRO A 14 -21.12 4.08 -17.79
N ARG A 15 -21.70 3.33 -18.73
CA ARG A 15 -21.48 3.50 -20.19
C ARG A 15 -21.75 4.91 -20.69
N HIS A 16 -22.74 5.59 -20.12
CA HIS A 16 -23.15 6.94 -20.52
C HIS A 16 -22.48 8.05 -19.68
N HIS A 17 -21.52 7.71 -18.82
CA HIS A 17 -20.87 8.72 -17.98
C HIS A 17 -20.06 9.71 -18.84
N PRO A 18 -20.19 11.04 -18.65
CA PRO A 18 -19.56 12.05 -19.51
C PRO A 18 -18.04 11.91 -19.65
N TYR A 19 -17.35 11.46 -18.60
CA TYR A 19 -15.90 11.26 -18.63
C TYR A 19 -15.44 10.27 -19.72
N ARG A 20 -16.26 9.27 -20.07
CA ARG A 20 -15.91 8.31 -21.13
C ARG A 20 -15.70 8.98 -22.48
N LEU A 21 -16.34 10.12 -22.74
CA LEU A 21 -16.21 10.88 -23.99
C LEU A 21 -15.06 11.90 -23.99
N GLN A 22 -14.48 12.20 -22.82
CA GLN A 22 -13.48 13.26 -22.67
C GLN A 22 -12.07 12.80 -23.08
N LYS A 23 -11.67 13.08 -24.32
CA LYS A 23 -10.32 12.76 -24.83
C LYS A 23 -9.22 13.60 -24.16
N LYS A 24 -9.32 14.92 -24.27
CA LYS A 24 -8.25 15.88 -23.90
C LYS A 24 -7.90 15.89 -22.40
N ASN A 25 -8.86 15.57 -21.54
CA ASN A 25 -8.66 15.57 -20.09
C ASN A 25 -7.95 14.31 -19.58
N PHE A 26 -7.94 13.24 -20.38
CA PHE A 26 -7.45 11.93 -19.99
C PHE A 26 -6.28 11.49 -20.88
N ASP A 27 -6.45 10.42 -21.66
CA ASP A 27 -5.39 9.74 -22.44
C ASP A 27 -5.47 10.01 -23.95
N GLY A 28 -6.21 11.03 -24.36
CA GLY A 28 -6.43 11.37 -25.77
C GLY A 28 -7.47 10.51 -26.49
N LYS A 29 -8.05 9.50 -25.83
CA LYS A 29 -9.02 8.57 -26.44
C LYS A 29 -10.38 8.60 -25.75
N GLN A 30 -11.43 8.23 -26.50
CA GLN A 30 -12.73 7.91 -25.91
C GLN A 30 -12.68 6.49 -25.34
N GLU A 31 -13.40 6.27 -24.23
CA GLU A 31 -13.46 4.99 -23.54
C GLU A 31 -14.82 4.30 -23.77
N HIS A 32 -14.82 3.34 -24.69
CA HIS A 32 -16.00 2.53 -25.04
C HIS A 32 -15.94 1.10 -24.45
N GLY A 33 -14.81 0.73 -23.84
CA GLY A 33 -14.57 -0.58 -23.28
C GLY A 33 -15.30 -0.82 -21.97
N ASN A 34 -15.36 -2.09 -21.59
CA ASN A 34 -15.83 -2.55 -20.29
C ASN A 34 -14.62 -2.91 -19.40
N PRO A 35 -14.79 -2.96 -18.07
CA PRO A 35 -13.77 -3.49 -17.19
C PRO A 35 -13.37 -4.91 -17.60
N PRO A 36 -12.08 -5.27 -17.48
CA PRO A 36 -11.66 -6.64 -17.72
C PRO A 36 -12.33 -7.57 -16.71
N HIS A 37 -12.88 -8.69 -17.19
CA HIS A 37 -13.44 -9.71 -16.33
C HIS A 37 -12.29 -10.44 -15.59
N PRO A 38 -12.37 -10.60 -14.25
CA PRO A 38 -11.41 -11.39 -13.52
C PRO A 38 -11.35 -12.82 -14.04
N LEU A 39 -10.13 -13.33 -14.28
CA LEU A 39 -9.94 -14.72 -14.71
C LEU A 39 -10.28 -15.69 -13.57
N SER A 40 -10.96 -16.78 -13.90
CA SER A 40 -11.16 -17.90 -12.99
C SER A 40 -9.84 -18.58 -12.64
N GLY A 41 -9.80 -19.32 -11.52
CA GLY A 41 -8.58 -20.04 -11.12
C GLY A 41 -8.21 -21.13 -12.12
N GLU A 42 -9.20 -21.78 -12.72
CA GLU A 42 -9.01 -22.72 -13.82
C GLU A 42 -8.45 -22.04 -15.07
N ALA A 43 -8.99 -20.88 -15.47
CA ALA A 43 -8.47 -20.15 -16.62
C ALA A 43 -7.01 -19.72 -16.43
N ILE A 44 -6.64 -19.30 -15.20
CA ILE A 44 -5.24 -19.00 -14.87
C ILE A 44 -4.40 -20.28 -14.89
N TYR A 45 -4.87 -21.37 -14.28
CA TYR A 45 -4.16 -22.64 -14.27
C TYR A 45 -3.87 -23.13 -15.69
N PHE A 46 -4.85 -23.15 -16.58
CA PHE A 46 -4.66 -23.58 -17.97
C PHE A 46 -3.69 -22.67 -18.75
N LYS A 47 -3.64 -21.37 -18.43
CA LYS A 47 -2.63 -20.46 -19.00
C LYS A 47 -1.22 -20.73 -18.47
N LEU A 48 -1.08 -21.12 -17.20
CA LEU A 48 0.21 -21.30 -16.53
C LEU A 48 0.74 -22.75 -16.59
N LYS A 49 -0.09 -23.74 -16.91
CA LYS A 49 0.31 -25.17 -16.88
C LYS A 49 1.38 -25.48 -17.94
N GLU A 50 1.30 -24.82 -19.09
CA GLU A 50 2.19 -25.00 -20.25
C GLU A 50 3.40 -24.05 -20.24
N MET A 51 3.43 -23.07 -19.33
CA MET A 51 4.55 -22.14 -19.20
C MET A 51 5.70 -22.76 -18.42
N ILE A 52 6.92 -22.59 -18.93
CA ILE A 52 8.15 -22.99 -18.24
C ILE A 52 8.61 -21.86 -17.33
N PHE A 53 8.74 -22.14 -16.03
CA PHE A 53 9.25 -21.19 -15.04
C PHE A 53 10.63 -21.64 -14.56
N SER A 54 11.62 -20.76 -14.67
CA SER A 54 12.94 -20.97 -14.09
C SER A 54 12.92 -20.65 -12.58
N TYR A 55 13.49 -21.54 -11.77
CA TYR A 55 13.59 -21.37 -10.31
C TYR A 55 15.02 -20.92 -9.94
N GLY A 56 15.14 -19.88 -9.11
CA GLY A 56 16.43 -19.42 -8.58
C GLY A 56 16.63 -17.90 -8.55
N LYS A 57 17.79 -17.46 -8.01
CA LYS A 57 18.19 -16.04 -7.89
C LYS A 57 18.81 -15.45 -9.18
N LYS A 58 19.15 -16.30 -10.15
CA LYS A 58 19.66 -15.94 -11.49
C LYS A 58 18.69 -16.47 -12.55
N CYS A 59 17.57 -15.78 -12.73
CA CYS A 59 16.63 -16.09 -13.82
C CYS A 59 16.65 -14.93 -14.80
N GLY A 60 17.26 -15.15 -15.97
CA GLY A 60 17.11 -14.29 -17.15
C GLY A 60 15.70 -14.39 -17.73
N LYS A 61 15.43 -13.60 -18.78
CA LYS A 61 14.14 -13.57 -19.51
C LYS A 61 13.65 -14.99 -19.79
N ASN A 62 12.37 -15.26 -19.54
CA ASN A 62 11.77 -16.54 -19.88
C ASN A 62 11.76 -16.69 -21.40
N ASN A 63 12.30 -17.80 -21.93
CA ASN A 63 12.30 -18.14 -23.37
C ASN A 63 10.90 -18.64 -23.81
N ASN A 64 9.85 -17.86 -23.54
CA ASN A 64 8.53 -18.16 -24.06
C ASN A 64 8.40 -17.43 -25.41
N GLU A 65 8.56 -18.18 -26.51
CA GLU A 65 8.21 -17.68 -27.85
C GLU A 65 6.71 -17.40 -27.88
N GLY A 66 6.33 -16.13 -28.07
CA GLY A 66 4.93 -15.69 -28.02
C GLY A 66 4.63 -14.74 -26.84
N GLY A 67 5.21 -13.53 -26.92
CA GLY A 67 4.77 -12.29 -26.28
C GLY A 67 3.78 -12.36 -25.11
N ASN A 68 4.26 -12.68 -23.89
CA ASN A 68 3.74 -12.06 -22.66
C ASN A 68 4.67 -12.31 -21.45
N ASP A 69 5.66 -11.42 -21.29
CA ASP A 69 6.71 -11.45 -20.24
C ASP A 69 6.21 -11.07 -18.82
N TYR A 70 4.89 -11.08 -18.59
CA TYR A 70 4.28 -10.66 -17.32
C TYR A 70 4.30 -11.77 -16.25
N TRP A 71 4.26 -13.04 -16.67
CA TRP A 71 4.25 -14.18 -15.76
C TRP A 71 5.67 -14.64 -15.46
N LYS A 72 6.19 -14.21 -14.31
CA LYS A 72 7.57 -14.53 -13.89
C LYS A 72 7.67 -15.82 -13.07
N ARG A 73 6.60 -16.21 -12.39
CA ARG A 73 6.57 -17.38 -11.49
C ARG A 73 5.16 -17.97 -11.45
N ARG A 74 5.10 -19.30 -11.29
CA ARG A 74 3.90 -20.01 -10.86
C ARG A 74 3.96 -20.24 -9.36
N SER A 75 2.84 -20.07 -8.68
CA SER A 75 2.74 -20.43 -7.26
C SER A 75 2.76 -21.95 -7.11
N ASN A 76 3.55 -22.47 -6.18
CA ASN A 76 3.56 -23.91 -5.86
C ASN A 76 2.19 -24.40 -5.37
N PHE A 77 1.34 -23.50 -4.87
CA PHE A 77 -0.02 -23.87 -4.47
C PHE A 77 -0.89 -24.40 -5.62
N PHE A 78 -0.52 -24.17 -6.89
CA PHE A 78 -1.19 -24.83 -8.02
C PHE A 78 -0.98 -26.36 -8.09
N GLU A 79 -0.07 -26.92 -7.28
CA GLU A 79 0.04 -28.37 -7.08
C GLU A 79 -1.11 -28.93 -6.22
N LEU A 80 -1.76 -28.07 -5.43
CA LEU A 80 -2.90 -28.47 -4.61
C LEU A 80 -4.16 -28.58 -5.49
N PRO A 81 -4.86 -29.73 -5.52
CA PRO A 81 -5.99 -29.96 -6.44
C PRO A 81 -7.10 -28.91 -6.37
N TYR A 82 -7.36 -28.38 -5.17
CA TYR A 82 -8.43 -27.41 -4.92
C TYR A 82 -8.05 -25.96 -5.23
N TRP A 83 -6.76 -25.66 -5.46
CA TRP A 83 -6.30 -24.27 -5.56
C TRP A 83 -6.90 -23.53 -6.76
N LYS A 84 -7.09 -24.25 -7.88
CA LYS A 84 -7.75 -23.73 -9.09
C LYS A 84 -9.23 -23.37 -8.85
N ASN A 85 -9.86 -23.94 -7.81
CA ASN A 85 -11.26 -23.73 -7.47
C ASN A 85 -11.47 -22.58 -6.47
N LEU A 86 -10.41 -22.05 -5.85
CA LEU A 86 -10.53 -20.92 -4.93
C LEU A 86 -10.93 -19.64 -5.66
N HIS A 87 -11.92 -18.91 -5.13
CA HIS A 87 -12.32 -17.60 -5.63
C HIS A 87 -11.22 -16.55 -5.46
N VAL A 88 -10.53 -16.58 -4.32
CA VAL A 88 -9.40 -15.71 -3.98
C VAL A 88 -8.16 -16.57 -3.77
N ARG A 89 -7.21 -16.45 -4.69
CA ARG A 89 -5.94 -17.20 -4.67
C ARG A 89 -4.78 -16.35 -4.12
N HIS A 90 -4.89 -15.04 -4.28
CA HIS A 90 -3.91 -14.07 -3.79
C HIS A 90 -4.67 -12.91 -3.17
N CYS A 91 -4.44 -12.64 -1.89
CA CYS A 91 -5.00 -11.48 -1.22
C CYS A 91 -4.21 -10.22 -1.61
N LEU A 92 -4.92 -9.13 -1.89
CA LEU A 92 -4.27 -7.84 -2.07
C LEU A 92 -3.70 -7.34 -0.75
N ASN A 93 -2.39 -7.05 -0.74
CA ASN A 93 -1.72 -6.53 0.44
C ASN A 93 -2.03 -5.04 0.60
N VAL A 94 -3.14 -4.74 1.28
CA VAL A 94 -3.63 -3.37 1.49
C VAL A 94 -2.57 -2.48 2.15
N MET A 95 -1.81 -3.02 3.10
CA MET A 95 -0.75 -2.29 3.81
C MET A 95 0.31 -1.76 2.84
N HIS A 96 0.80 -2.60 1.93
CA HIS A 96 1.78 -2.15 0.94
C HIS A 96 1.14 -1.32 -0.15
N ILE A 97 -0.09 -1.60 -0.57
CA ILE A 97 -0.82 -0.78 -1.55
C ILE A 97 -0.95 0.66 -1.01
N GLU A 98 -1.54 0.83 0.17
CA GLU A 98 -1.75 2.12 0.81
C GLU A 98 -0.43 2.87 1.02
N LYS A 99 0.59 2.19 1.55
CA LYS A 99 1.93 2.78 1.71
C LYS A 99 2.48 3.31 0.39
N ASN A 100 2.44 2.51 -0.68
CA ASN A 100 2.97 2.90 -1.98
C ASN A 100 2.18 4.06 -2.58
N VAL A 101 0.84 4.03 -2.48
CA VAL A 101 -0.04 5.11 -2.95
C VAL A 101 0.27 6.42 -2.20
N CYS A 102 0.31 6.37 -0.87
CA CYS A 102 0.65 7.51 -0.01
C CYS A 102 2.01 8.11 -0.38
N MET A 103 3.05 7.28 -0.48
CA MET A 103 4.40 7.73 -0.79
C MET A 103 4.53 8.31 -2.20
N ASN A 104 3.79 7.76 -3.19
CA ASN A 104 3.77 8.31 -4.54
C ASN A 104 3.11 9.68 -4.60
N ILE A 105 1.98 9.86 -3.90
CA ILE A 105 1.28 11.15 -3.84
C ILE A 105 2.16 12.18 -3.16
N VAL A 106 2.62 11.89 -1.94
CA VAL A 106 3.47 12.80 -1.16
C VAL A 106 4.78 13.12 -1.90
N GLY A 107 5.42 12.11 -2.48
CA GLY A 107 6.65 12.30 -3.25
C GLY A 107 6.46 13.18 -4.48
N THR A 108 5.27 13.14 -5.10
CA THR A 108 4.93 13.99 -6.25
C THR A 108 4.55 15.40 -5.82
N LEU A 109 3.77 15.57 -4.74
CA LEU A 109 3.40 16.90 -4.22
C LEU A 109 4.62 17.71 -3.76
N LEU A 110 5.52 17.05 -3.01
CA LEU A 110 6.74 17.66 -2.49
C LEU A 110 7.89 17.69 -3.50
N ASP A 111 7.68 17.14 -4.70
CA ASP A 111 8.69 17.02 -5.77
C ASP A 111 10.03 16.48 -5.24
N ILE A 112 9.98 15.33 -4.57
CA ILE A 112 11.15 14.73 -3.93
C ILE A 112 12.00 14.01 -5.00
N PRO A 113 13.30 14.32 -5.13
CA PRO A 113 14.19 13.66 -6.09
C PRO A 113 14.14 12.14 -5.98
N GLY A 114 13.93 11.46 -7.12
CA GLY A 114 13.85 10.00 -7.21
C GLY A 114 12.52 9.38 -6.70
N LYS A 115 11.65 10.15 -6.03
CA LYS A 115 10.33 9.68 -5.57
C LYS A 115 9.16 10.31 -6.33
N SER A 116 9.33 11.54 -6.81
CA SER A 116 8.32 12.24 -7.62
C SER A 116 7.95 11.42 -8.85
N LYS A 117 6.64 11.35 -9.14
CA LYS A 117 6.15 10.78 -10.39
C LYS A 117 6.13 11.81 -11.50
N ASP A 118 6.36 13.08 -11.22
CA ASP A 118 6.34 14.14 -12.21
C ASP A 118 7.76 14.60 -12.56
N GLY A 119 8.40 13.90 -13.50
CA GLY A 119 9.72 14.23 -14.02
C GLY A 119 9.70 14.56 -15.51
N MET A 120 10.88 14.81 -16.08
CA MET A 120 11.03 15.14 -17.51
C MET A 120 10.36 14.10 -18.43
N ASN A 121 10.61 12.81 -18.19
CA ASN A 121 10.04 11.74 -19.01
C ASN A 121 8.50 11.73 -18.95
N SER A 122 7.91 11.88 -17.76
CA SER A 122 6.45 11.93 -17.65
C SER A 122 5.84 13.14 -18.33
N ARG A 123 6.58 14.26 -18.46
CA ARG A 123 6.14 15.43 -19.23
C ARG A 123 6.23 15.19 -20.74
N LEU A 124 7.28 14.50 -21.20
CA LEU A 124 7.40 14.08 -22.60
C LEU A 124 6.30 13.10 -22.99
N ASP A 125 5.95 12.16 -22.09
CA ASP A 125 4.82 11.23 -22.29
C ASP A 125 3.51 12.00 -22.52
N LEU A 126 3.27 13.12 -21.81
CA LEU A 126 2.06 13.95 -22.03
C LEU A 126 2.04 14.55 -23.45
N VAL A 127 3.21 14.98 -23.96
CA VAL A 127 3.34 15.53 -25.32
C VAL A 127 3.10 14.44 -26.36
N GLU A 128 3.69 13.26 -26.19
CA GLU A 128 3.49 12.11 -27.08
C GLU A 128 2.03 11.67 -27.10
N MET A 129 1.37 11.66 -25.93
CA MET A 129 -0.06 11.37 -25.81
C MET A 129 -0.96 12.51 -26.32
N ASN A 130 -0.41 13.66 -26.72
CA ASN A 130 -1.11 14.86 -27.16
C ASN A 130 -2.16 15.36 -26.13
N ILE A 131 -1.78 15.38 -24.86
CA ILE A 131 -2.61 15.82 -23.74
C ILE A 131 -1.88 16.89 -22.93
N ARG A 132 -2.65 17.83 -22.36
CA ARG A 132 -2.13 18.90 -21.46
C ARG A 132 -0.89 19.63 -22.02
N PRO A 133 -0.96 20.20 -23.25
CA PRO A 133 0.20 20.84 -23.89
C PRO A 133 0.81 21.99 -23.06
N LYS A 134 0.02 22.60 -22.16
CA LYS A 134 0.50 23.63 -21.21
C LYS A 134 1.58 23.13 -20.23
N LEU A 135 1.71 21.81 -20.05
CA LEU A 135 2.71 21.18 -19.18
C LEU A 135 3.93 20.66 -19.95
N ALA A 136 4.00 20.88 -21.26
CA ALA A 136 5.12 20.46 -22.08
C ALA A 136 6.43 21.13 -21.61
N PRO A 137 7.57 20.42 -21.58
CA PRO A 137 8.86 21.02 -21.29
C PRO A 137 9.18 22.12 -22.31
N MET A 138 9.69 23.25 -21.82
CA MET A 138 10.07 24.40 -22.65
C MET A 138 11.59 24.49 -22.71
N VAL A 139 12.15 24.55 -23.92
CA VAL A 139 13.59 24.77 -24.12
C VAL A 139 13.81 26.27 -24.26
N THR A 140 14.60 26.85 -23.36
CA THR A 140 15.00 28.26 -23.41
C THR A 140 16.52 28.33 -23.39
N GLY A 141 17.12 28.48 -24.57
CA GLY A 141 18.57 28.38 -24.76
C GLY A 141 19.09 27.00 -24.38
N ASN A 142 20.08 26.94 -23.48
CA ASN A 142 20.68 25.70 -22.98
C ASN A 142 19.94 25.08 -21.79
N ARG A 143 18.82 25.65 -21.34
CA ARG A 143 18.06 25.16 -20.18
C ARG A 143 16.69 24.66 -20.59
N THR A 144 16.31 23.51 -20.05
CA THR A 144 14.96 22.96 -20.17
C THR A 144 14.18 23.26 -18.91
N TYR A 145 13.07 23.96 -19.05
CA TYR A 145 12.16 24.30 -17.97
C TYR A 145 10.92 23.39 -17.99
N ILE A 146 10.54 22.85 -16.82
CA ILE A 146 9.31 22.07 -16.66
C ILE A 146 8.26 22.98 -16.00
N PRO A 147 7.13 23.28 -16.69
CA PRO A 147 6.05 24.05 -16.07
C PRO A 147 5.49 23.37 -14.83
N ALA A 148 5.15 24.18 -13.82
CA ALA A 148 4.49 23.70 -12.60
C ALA A 148 3.09 23.18 -12.92
N ALA A 149 2.75 22.00 -12.40
CA ALA A 149 1.40 21.46 -12.49
C ALA A 149 0.54 21.91 -11.30
N CYS A 150 -0.78 21.72 -11.41
CA CYS A 150 -1.74 22.08 -10.37
C CYS A 150 -1.57 21.35 -9.02
N TYR A 151 -0.70 20.34 -8.96
CA TYR A 151 -0.36 19.58 -7.76
C TYR A 151 1.08 19.84 -7.29
N THR A 152 1.88 20.61 -8.04
CA THR A 152 3.26 20.95 -7.67
C THR A 152 3.24 22.04 -6.62
N LEU A 153 3.75 21.76 -5.42
CA LEU A 153 3.81 22.76 -4.36
C LEU A 153 5.02 23.69 -4.53
N SER A 154 4.79 24.99 -4.39
CA SER A 154 5.86 25.98 -4.21
C SER A 154 6.62 25.74 -2.91
N ARG A 155 7.80 26.36 -2.74
CA ARG A 155 8.60 26.21 -1.52
C ARG A 155 7.82 26.61 -0.26
N GLU A 156 7.06 27.70 -0.31
CA GLU A 156 6.22 28.18 0.78
C GLU A 156 5.08 27.19 1.10
N GLU A 157 4.47 26.62 0.07
CA GLU A 157 3.45 25.57 0.23
C GLU A 157 4.02 24.28 0.82
N LYS A 158 5.22 23.86 0.40
CA LYS A 158 5.92 22.72 1.03
C LYS A 158 6.24 22.99 2.49
N TYR A 159 6.67 24.21 2.84
CA TYR A 159 6.89 24.61 4.23
C TYR A 159 5.61 24.54 5.05
N ARG A 160 4.50 25.12 4.57
CA ARG A 160 3.19 25.03 5.24
C ARG A 160 2.72 23.58 5.41
N PHE A 161 2.94 22.73 4.40
CA PHE A 161 2.62 21.30 4.48
C PHE A 161 3.40 20.61 5.60
N CYS A 162 4.74 20.75 5.60
CA CYS A 162 5.60 20.14 6.61
C CYS A 162 5.36 20.71 8.01
N LYS A 163 5.17 22.04 8.13
CA LYS A 163 4.85 22.72 9.38
C LYS A 163 3.56 22.18 9.99
N THR A 164 2.49 22.10 9.19
CA THR A 164 1.20 21.55 9.62
C THR A 164 1.38 20.14 10.19
N LEU A 165 2.08 19.25 9.47
CA LEU A 165 2.35 17.91 9.97
C LEU A 165 3.19 17.91 11.26
N SER A 166 4.19 18.79 11.36
CA SER A 166 5.07 18.86 12.54
C SER A 166 4.39 19.38 13.82
N GLU A 167 3.33 20.17 13.66
CA GLU A 167 2.59 20.82 14.75
C GLU A 167 1.32 20.04 15.16
N ILE A 168 0.88 19.09 14.33
CA ILE A 168 -0.27 18.24 14.64
C ILE A 168 -0.02 17.43 15.91
N LYS A 169 -0.99 17.52 16.83
CA LYS A 169 -1.05 16.70 18.03
C LYS A 169 -2.12 15.62 17.84
N VAL A 170 -1.79 14.41 18.29
CA VAL A 170 -2.69 13.25 18.30
C VAL A 170 -2.74 12.66 19.71
N PRO A 171 -3.78 11.87 20.06
CA PRO A 171 -3.83 11.17 21.34
C PRO A 171 -2.60 10.27 21.57
N GLU A 172 -2.27 10.02 22.82
CA GLU A 172 -1.20 9.10 23.20
C GLU A 172 -1.46 7.69 22.64
N GLY A 173 -0.42 7.04 22.11
CA GLY A 173 -0.51 5.71 21.49
C GLY A 173 -1.15 5.69 20.09
N TYR A 174 -1.65 6.82 19.57
CA TYR A 174 -2.33 6.86 18.27
C TYR A 174 -1.38 6.67 17.08
N SER A 175 -0.24 7.35 17.08
CA SER A 175 0.77 7.22 16.02
C SER A 175 2.17 7.48 16.55
N SER A 176 3.17 7.08 15.76
CA SER A 176 4.54 7.56 15.94
C SER A 176 4.58 9.09 15.88
N ASN A 177 5.60 9.69 16.50
CA ASN A 177 5.82 11.14 16.43
C ASN A 177 6.16 11.55 14.97
N ILE A 178 5.21 12.13 14.24
CA ILE A 178 5.41 12.46 12.83
C ILE A 178 6.53 13.48 12.61
N ARG A 179 6.80 14.33 13.60
CA ARG A 179 7.89 15.31 13.57
C ARG A 179 9.26 14.64 13.40
N SER A 180 9.47 13.42 13.91
CA SER A 180 10.75 12.72 13.76
C SER A 180 11.05 12.30 12.32
N PHE A 181 10.06 12.34 11.43
CA PHE A 181 10.18 11.94 10.02
C PHE A 181 10.26 13.15 9.07
N LEU A 182 10.19 14.37 9.60
CA LEU A 182 10.13 15.61 8.85
C LEU A 182 11.45 16.37 8.97
N SER A 183 11.91 16.94 7.86
CA SER A 183 12.96 17.97 7.85
C SER A 183 12.34 19.26 7.30
N LEU A 184 12.32 20.32 8.12
CA LEU A 184 11.82 21.64 7.71
C LEU A 184 12.82 22.37 6.81
N ASP A 185 14.12 22.07 6.93
CA ASP A 185 15.15 22.64 6.05
C ASP A 185 15.09 22.02 4.66
N ASP A 186 14.92 20.70 4.60
CA ASP A 186 14.86 19.96 3.34
C ASP A 186 13.45 19.86 2.74
N LEU A 187 12.41 20.23 3.51
CA LEU A 187 10.99 20.16 3.13
C LEU A 187 10.56 18.78 2.62
N LYS A 188 11.03 17.72 3.30
CA LYS A 188 10.82 16.31 2.90
C LYS A 188 10.41 15.41 4.06
N LEU A 189 9.72 14.32 3.71
CA LEU A 189 9.35 13.22 4.61
C LEU A 189 10.27 12.01 4.37
N ASN A 190 10.92 11.54 5.44
CA ASN A 190 11.89 10.43 5.40
C ASN A 190 11.56 9.35 6.43
N GLY A 191 11.88 8.10 6.11
CA GLY A 191 11.85 7.01 7.08
C GLY A 191 10.44 6.51 7.47
N LEU A 192 9.37 7.00 6.85
CA LEU A 192 8.00 6.53 7.12
C LEU A 192 7.88 5.02 6.88
N LYS A 193 7.40 4.30 7.89
CA LYS A 193 7.03 2.90 7.79
C LYS A 193 5.56 2.76 7.38
N SER A 194 5.13 1.53 7.16
CA SER A 194 3.79 1.23 6.65
C SER A 194 2.68 1.74 7.58
N HIS A 195 2.88 1.70 8.90
CA HIS A 195 1.90 2.25 9.86
C HIS A 195 1.88 3.79 9.83
N ASP A 196 3.03 4.44 9.72
CA ASP A 196 3.09 5.91 9.64
C ASP A 196 2.41 6.40 8.35
N CYS A 197 2.61 5.71 7.22
CA CYS A 197 1.89 5.98 5.99
C CYS A 197 0.38 5.74 6.09
N HIS A 198 -0.06 4.74 6.88
CA HIS A 198 -1.49 4.47 7.12
C HIS A 198 -2.15 5.64 7.84
N VAL A 199 -1.57 6.10 8.95
CA VAL A 199 -2.04 7.28 9.69
C VAL A 199 -2.01 8.54 8.82
N LEU A 200 -0.91 8.74 8.07
CA LEU A 200 -0.78 9.86 7.16
C LEU A 200 -1.87 9.83 6.07
N MET A 201 -2.05 8.70 5.41
CA MET A 201 -2.99 8.57 4.29
C MET A 201 -4.44 8.76 4.74
N GLN A 202 -4.85 8.18 5.86
CA GLN A 202 -6.26 8.16 6.25
C GLN A 202 -6.70 9.45 6.96
N GLN A 203 -5.79 10.12 7.68
CA GLN A 203 -6.16 11.13 8.67
C GLN A 203 -5.41 12.45 8.46
N LEU A 204 -4.08 12.40 8.34
CA LEU A 204 -3.26 13.62 8.40
C LEU A 204 -3.09 14.31 7.05
N LEU A 205 -3.03 13.55 5.95
CA LEU A 205 -2.79 14.09 4.61
C LEU A 205 -3.91 15.06 4.17
N PRO A 206 -5.21 14.76 4.36
CA PRO A 206 -6.29 15.71 4.05
C PRO A 206 -6.19 17.04 4.82
N ILE A 207 -5.69 16.99 6.06
CA ILE A 207 -5.49 18.17 6.90
C ILE A 207 -4.31 18.98 6.35
N ALA A 208 -3.18 18.32 6.09
CA ALA A 208 -1.96 18.96 5.61
C ALA A 208 -2.12 19.65 4.26
N ILE A 209 -2.97 19.14 3.37
CA ILE A 209 -3.21 19.75 2.04
C ILE A 209 -4.37 20.77 2.04
N ARG A 210 -5.06 20.96 3.17
CA ARG A 210 -6.36 21.66 3.20
C ARG A 210 -6.29 23.09 2.67
N SER A 211 -5.28 23.87 3.02
CA SER A 211 -5.13 25.28 2.62
C SER A 211 -4.09 25.49 1.51
N ILE A 212 -3.63 24.41 0.89
CA ILE A 212 -2.45 24.41 0.02
C ILE A 212 -2.85 24.14 -1.43
N LEU A 213 -3.58 23.05 -1.68
CA LEU A 213 -3.89 22.61 -3.05
C LEU A 213 -5.15 23.26 -3.62
N PRO A 214 -5.24 23.44 -4.95
CA PRO A 214 -6.48 23.84 -5.62
C PRO A 214 -7.64 22.90 -5.27
N LYS A 215 -8.85 23.46 -5.17
CA LYS A 215 -10.06 22.75 -4.70
C LYS A 215 -10.24 21.37 -5.33
N ASN A 216 -10.09 21.26 -6.65
CA ASN A 216 -10.30 20.01 -7.38
C ASN A 216 -9.24 18.93 -7.05
N VAL A 217 -7.96 19.32 -6.96
CA VAL A 217 -6.87 18.40 -6.62
C VAL A 217 -6.99 17.98 -5.16
N ARG A 218 -7.20 18.94 -4.27
CA ARG A 218 -7.42 18.71 -2.84
C ARG A 218 -8.53 17.70 -2.60
N TYR A 219 -9.71 17.91 -3.19
CA TYR A 219 -10.84 17.00 -3.01
C TYR A 219 -10.58 15.61 -3.60
N THR A 220 -9.87 15.52 -4.71
CA THR A 220 -9.49 14.23 -5.29
C THR A 220 -8.61 13.43 -4.33
N ILE A 221 -7.59 14.06 -3.74
CA ILE A 221 -6.71 13.40 -2.76
C ILE A 221 -7.48 13.09 -1.47
N SER A 222 -8.27 14.03 -0.95
CA SER A 222 -9.07 13.81 0.27
C SER A 222 -10.06 12.65 0.11
N ARG A 223 -10.71 12.52 -1.05
CA ARG A 223 -11.60 11.38 -1.32
C ARG A 223 -10.87 10.06 -1.33
N LEU A 224 -9.66 10.01 -1.88
CA LEU A 224 -8.82 8.82 -1.82
C LEU A 224 -8.44 8.47 -0.37
N CYS A 225 -8.09 9.48 0.44
CA CYS A 225 -7.83 9.30 1.87
C CYS A 225 -9.05 8.75 2.61
N PHE A 226 -10.22 9.31 2.37
CA PHE A 226 -11.48 8.85 2.98
C PHE A 226 -11.86 7.45 2.51
N PHE A 227 -11.59 7.10 1.26
CA PHE A 227 -11.75 5.73 0.78
C PHE A 227 -10.87 4.76 1.57
N PHE A 228 -9.58 5.06 1.77
CA PHE A 228 -8.69 4.20 2.56
C PHE A 228 -9.14 4.11 4.02
N ASN A 229 -9.60 5.21 4.61
CA ASN A 229 -10.16 5.23 5.96
C ASN A 229 -11.41 4.33 6.05
N ALA A 230 -12.32 4.41 5.08
CA ALA A 230 -13.55 3.63 5.06
C ALA A 230 -13.30 2.13 4.81
N ILE A 231 -12.48 1.78 3.81
CA ILE A 231 -12.23 0.37 3.46
C ILE A 231 -11.43 -0.37 4.54
N CYS A 232 -10.64 0.37 5.35
CA CYS A 232 -9.88 -0.18 6.46
C CYS A 232 -10.64 -0.21 7.79
N ALA A 233 -11.91 0.22 7.81
CA ALA A 233 -12.74 0.17 9.01
C ALA A 233 -12.90 -1.27 9.53
N LYS A 234 -13.09 -1.39 10.86
CA LYS A 234 -13.30 -2.70 11.51
C LYS A 234 -14.62 -3.36 11.10
N SER A 235 -15.62 -2.55 10.78
CA SER A 235 -16.95 -2.97 10.34
C SER A 235 -17.43 -2.04 9.23
N PHE A 236 -18.27 -2.56 8.34
CA PHE A 236 -18.91 -1.82 7.26
C PHE A 236 -20.26 -2.48 6.94
N SER A 237 -21.22 -1.69 6.48
CA SER A 237 -22.43 -2.26 5.89
C SER A 237 -22.12 -2.77 4.49
N VAL A 238 -22.59 -3.97 4.15
CA VAL A 238 -22.43 -4.54 2.79
C VAL A 238 -23.10 -3.63 1.75
N SER A 239 -24.19 -2.93 2.12
CA SER A 239 -24.89 -2.00 1.25
C SER A 239 -24.08 -0.75 0.88
N GLU A 240 -23.09 -0.38 1.69
CA GLU A 240 -22.24 0.80 1.46
C GLU A 240 -21.07 0.50 0.50
N LEU A 241 -20.74 -0.78 0.31
CA LEU A 241 -19.58 -1.18 -0.50
C LEU A 241 -19.76 -0.80 -1.98
N ASP A 242 -20.97 -0.87 -2.53
CA ASP A 242 -21.20 -0.46 -3.93
C ASP A 242 -21.03 1.04 -4.13
N ALA A 243 -21.55 1.86 -3.21
CA ALA A 243 -21.31 3.29 -3.21
C ALA A 243 -19.81 3.62 -3.06
N LEU A 244 -19.09 2.87 -2.21
CA LEU A 244 -17.66 3.01 -2.04
C LEU A 244 -16.87 2.63 -3.30
N GLN A 245 -17.33 1.61 -4.05
CA GLN A 245 -16.75 1.21 -5.35
C GLN A 245 -16.95 2.30 -6.41
N GLU A 246 -18.13 2.90 -6.48
CA GLU A 246 -18.41 4.01 -7.40
C GLU A 246 -17.55 5.23 -7.05
N ASP A 247 -17.46 5.56 -5.76
CA ASP A 247 -16.69 6.71 -5.26
C ASP A 247 -15.20 6.60 -5.60
N ILE A 248 -14.61 5.41 -5.43
CA ILE A 248 -13.20 5.18 -5.74
C ILE A 248 -12.92 5.16 -7.24
N VAL A 249 -13.83 4.63 -8.05
CA VAL A 249 -13.70 4.69 -9.52
C VAL A 249 -13.70 6.15 -9.98
N MET A 250 -14.62 6.97 -9.47
CA MET A 250 -14.63 8.40 -9.75
C MET A 250 -13.36 9.10 -9.27
N THR A 251 -12.86 8.75 -8.09
CA THR A 251 -11.62 9.31 -7.52
C THR A 251 -10.40 8.94 -8.36
N LEU A 252 -10.26 7.70 -8.82
CA LEU A 252 -9.18 7.27 -9.72
C LEU A 252 -9.25 7.98 -11.08
N CYS A 253 -10.46 8.19 -11.62
CA CYS A 253 -10.63 8.98 -12.85
C CYS A 253 -10.22 10.45 -12.65
N ASN A 254 -10.56 11.05 -11.50
CA ASN A 254 -10.13 12.41 -11.18
C ASN A 254 -8.61 12.48 -11.00
N LEU A 255 -7.98 11.47 -10.39
CA LEU A 255 -6.51 11.39 -10.36
C LEU A 255 -5.95 11.35 -11.77
N GLU A 256 -6.53 10.53 -12.67
CA GLU A 256 -6.05 10.45 -14.06
C GLU A 256 -6.10 11.79 -14.76
N LYS A 257 -7.12 12.60 -14.45
CA LYS A 257 -7.31 13.94 -15.03
C LYS A 257 -6.30 14.98 -14.54
N TYR A 258 -5.77 14.85 -13.33
CA TYR A 258 -4.88 15.86 -12.75
C TYR A 258 -3.42 15.42 -12.78
N PHE A 259 -3.12 14.17 -12.46
CA PHE A 259 -1.76 13.64 -12.27
C PHE A 259 -1.18 13.03 -13.56
N PRO A 260 0.15 12.90 -13.66
CA PRO A 260 0.79 12.34 -14.84
C PRO A 260 0.61 10.81 -14.92
N PRO A 261 0.71 10.21 -16.12
CA PRO A 261 0.60 8.76 -16.34
C PRO A 261 1.48 7.91 -15.42
N SER A 262 2.70 8.37 -15.16
CA SER A 262 3.68 7.78 -14.25
C SER A 262 3.20 7.57 -12.80
N LEU A 263 2.15 8.27 -12.34
CA LEU A 263 1.54 8.03 -11.04
C LEU A 263 0.85 6.64 -11.00
N PHE A 264 0.27 6.20 -12.12
CA PHE A 264 -0.56 5.01 -12.24
C PHE A 264 0.27 3.73 -12.34
N ILE A 265 1.11 3.50 -11.34
CA ILE A 265 1.76 2.21 -11.13
C ILE A 265 0.73 1.16 -10.72
N ILE A 266 1.12 -0.13 -10.77
CA ILE A 266 0.24 -1.25 -10.39
C ILE A 266 -0.42 -1.05 -9.03
N MET A 267 0.28 -0.52 -8.04
CA MET A 267 -0.27 -0.29 -6.69
C MET A 267 -1.44 0.69 -6.68
N VAL A 268 -1.42 1.74 -7.52
CA VAL A 268 -2.56 2.67 -7.66
C VAL A 268 -3.72 1.97 -8.36
N HIS A 269 -3.45 1.17 -9.37
CA HIS A 269 -4.49 0.41 -10.05
C HIS A 269 -5.18 -0.62 -9.14
N LEU A 270 -4.42 -1.29 -8.27
CA LEU A 270 -4.96 -2.28 -7.33
C LEU A 270 -6.04 -1.70 -6.40
N VAL A 271 -6.05 -0.38 -6.19
CA VAL A 271 -7.06 0.31 -5.37
C VAL A 271 -8.48 0.08 -5.88
N VAL A 272 -8.69 0.01 -7.21
CA VAL A 272 -10.03 -0.22 -7.78
C VAL A 272 -10.60 -1.59 -7.42
N HIS A 273 -9.74 -2.55 -7.09
CA HIS A 273 -10.10 -3.94 -6.79
C HIS A 273 -10.33 -4.19 -5.28
N LEU A 274 -10.02 -3.22 -4.42
CA LEU A 274 -10.06 -3.42 -2.96
C LEU A 274 -11.47 -3.67 -2.43
N VAL A 275 -12.49 -3.01 -2.99
CA VAL A 275 -13.87 -3.26 -2.55
C VAL A 275 -14.31 -4.69 -2.89
N ARG A 276 -13.99 -5.18 -4.09
CA ARG A 276 -14.24 -6.58 -4.47
C ARG A 276 -13.53 -7.55 -3.52
N GLU A 277 -12.27 -7.28 -3.18
CA GLU A 277 -11.53 -8.09 -2.21
C GLU A 277 -12.19 -8.11 -0.83
N VAL A 278 -12.71 -6.97 -0.37
CA VAL A 278 -13.43 -6.88 0.91
C VAL A 278 -14.76 -7.63 0.85
N LYS A 279 -15.50 -7.55 -0.27
CA LYS A 279 -16.72 -8.36 -0.47
C LYS A 279 -16.46 -9.87 -0.41
N LEU A 280 -15.31 -10.32 -0.91
CA LEU A 280 -14.96 -11.74 -0.97
C LEU A 280 -14.32 -12.29 0.31
N CYS A 281 -13.52 -11.47 1.00
CA CYS A 281 -12.68 -11.94 2.11
C CYS A 281 -13.00 -11.29 3.44
N GLY A 282 -13.98 -10.38 3.48
CA GLY A 282 -14.30 -9.61 4.67
C GLY A 282 -13.30 -8.49 4.97
N PRO A 283 -13.38 -7.93 6.19
CA PRO A 283 -12.66 -6.72 6.55
C PRO A 283 -11.15 -6.78 6.37
N VAL A 284 -10.56 -5.65 5.97
CA VAL A 284 -9.11 -5.53 5.78
C VAL A 284 -8.35 -5.83 7.07
N TYR A 285 -8.90 -5.48 8.24
CA TYR A 285 -8.17 -5.61 9.50
C TYR A 285 -7.81 -7.07 9.86
N LEU A 286 -8.59 -8.04 9.37
CA LEU A 286 -8.32 -9.47 9.55
C LEU A 286 -7.22 -10.00 8.62
N ARG A 287 -6.82 -9.20 7.62
CA ARG A 287 -5.88 -9.58 6.56
C ARG A 287 -4.66 -8.67 6.50
N TRP A 288 -4.41 -7.92 7.57
CA TRP A 288 -3.22 -7.08 7.65
C TRP A 288 -1.94 -7.91 7.63
N MET A 289 -0.93 -7.38 6.96
CA MET A 289 0.41 -7.98 6.92
C MET A 289 1.29 -7.58 8.10
N TYR A 290 0.85 -6.64 8.95
CA TYR A 290 1.62 -6.20 10.12
C TYR A 290 2.02 -7.35 11.06
N PRO A 291 1.12 -8.28 11.47
CA PRO A 291 1.49 -9.36 12.37
C PRO A 291 2.50 -10.32 11.72
N PHE A 292 2.26 -10.67 10.44
CA PHE A 292 3.13 -11.56 9.69
C PHE A 292 4.53 -10.97 9.49
N GLU A 293 4.64 -9.71 9.09
CA GLU A 293 5.95 -9.05 8.92
C GLU A 293 6.70 -8.89 10.25
N ARG A 294 5.97 -8.61 11.34
CA ARG A 294 6.55 -8.55 12.69
C ARG A 294 7.07 -9.92 13.12
N TYR A 295 6.28 -10.97 12.93
CA TYR A 295 6.68 -12.33 13.26
C TYR A 295 7.86 -12.81 12.41
N MET A 296 7.87 -12.49 11.11
CA MET A 296 9.01 -12.79 10.24
C MET A 296 10.30 -12.10 10.69
N LYS A 297 10.22 -10.93 11.36
CA LYS A 297 11.39 -10.30 11.98
C LYS A 297 11.91 -11.13 13.16
N VAL A 298 11.03 -11.68 13.98
CA VAL A 298 11.37 -12.59 15.10
C VAL A 298 12.07 -13.83 14.54
N LEU A 299 11.47 -14.52 13.58
CA LEU A 299 12.06 -15.71 12.95
C LEU A 299 13.43 -15.42 12.33
N LYS A 300 13.62 -14.24 11.72
CA LYS A 300 14.94 -13.83 11.20
C LYS A 300 16.00 -13.70 12.29
N SER A 301 15.62 -13.29 13.49
CA SER A 301 16.56 -13.18 14.63
C SER A 301 17.02 -14.53 15.16
N PHE A 302 16.25 -15.59 14.93
CA PHE A 302 16.63 -16.96 15.29
C PHE A 302 17.71 -17.55 14.37
N VAL A 303 17.87 -17.02 13.16
CA VAL A 303 18.84 -17.54 12.19
C VAL A 303 20.27 -17.17 12.61
N ARG A 304 20.95 -18.10 13.28
CA ARG A 304 22.38 -17.98 13.65
C ARG A 304 23.32 -18.49 12.56
N ASN A 305 22.89 -19.47 11.77
CA ASN A 305 23.64 -20.01 10.63
C ASN A 305 22.80 -19.89 9.35
N ARG A 306 23.25 -19.04 8.42
CA ARG A 306 22.56 -18.80 7.14
C ARG A 306 22.60 -20.01 6.19
N ASN A 307 23.48 -20.98 6.40
CA ASN A 307 23.54 -22.21 5.61
C ASN A 307 22.47 -23.24 6.03
N ARG A 308 21.88 -23.08 7.22
CA ARG A 308 20.84 -23.96 7.78
C ARG A 308 19.77 -23.14 8.51
N PRO A 309 19.09 -22.20 7.82
CA PRO A 309 18.16 -21.28 8.48
C PRO A 309 16.96 -22.01 9.11
N GLU A 310 16.45 -23.06 8.50
CA GLU A 310 15.31 -23.84 8.99
C GLU A 310 15.64 -24.52 10.32
N GLY A 311 16.81 -25.16 10.41
CA GLY A 311 17.27 -25.80 11.64
C GLY A 311 17.54 -24.80 12.77
N CYS A 312 18.02 -23.60 12.45
CA CYS A 312 18.20 -22.54 13.44
C CYS A 312 16.86 -22.07 14.01
N ILE A 313 15.86 -21.87 13.14
CA ILE A 313 14.52 -21.45 13.54
C ILE A 313 13.86 -22.52 14.40
N ALA A 314 13.88 -23.78 13.97
CA ALA A 314 13.28 -24.90 14.71
C ALA A 314 13.91 -25.03 16.11
N LYS A 315 15.25 -24.98 16.22
CA LYS A 315 15.94 -25.06 17.51
C LYS A 315 15.57 -23.89 18.43
N ALA A 316 15.59 -22.67 17.91
CA ALA A 316 15.25 -21.49 18.71
C ALA A 316 13.80 -21.53 19.19
N GLN A 317 12.88 -22.00 18.33
CA GLN A 317 11.48 -22.10 18.69
C GLN A 317 11.22 -23.12 19.81
N VAL A 318 11.89 -24.28 19.78
CA VAL A 318 11.85 -25.25 20.89
C VAL A 318 12.36 -24.62 22.20
N CYS A 319 13.42 -23.82 22.14
CA CYS A 319 13.90 -23.10 23.33
C CYS A 319 12.88 -22.08 23.84
N GLU A 320 12.26 -21.29 22.97
CA GLU A 320 11.22 -20.32 23.34
C GLU A 320 10.00 -21.00 23.95
N GLU A 321 9.53 -22.11 23.38
CA GLU A 321 8.41 -22.89 23.92
C GLU A 321 8.73 -23.46 25.31
N ALA A 322 9.95 -23.96 25.52
CA ALA A 322 10.39 -24.44 26.83
C ALA A 322 10.48 -23.31 27.87
N VAL A 323 11.00 -22.13 27.49
CA VAL A 323 11.06 -20.95 28.37
C VAL A 323 9.65 -20.47 28.72
N GLN A 324 8.75 -20.42 27.74
CA GLN A 324 7.35 -20.04 27.97
C GLN A 324 6.66 -21.02 28.93
N PHE A 325 6.82 -22.33 28.72
CA PHE A 325 6.29 -23.36 29.61
C PHE A 325 6.81 -23.19 31.04
N CYS A 326 8.12 -23.00 31.21
CA CYS A 326 8.71 -22.76 32.52
C CYS A 326 8.16 -21.48 33.16
N SER A 327 8.04 -20.39 32.40
CA SER A 327 7.48 -19.12 32.88
C SER A 327 6.03 -19.29 33.35
N ASP A 328 5.19 -19.98 32.58
CA ASP A 328 3.80 -20.25 32.94
C ASP A 328 3.71 -21.14 34.17
N PHE A 329 4.55 -22.18 34.25
CA PHE A 329 4.65 -23.07 35.42
C PHE A 329 5.04 -22.31 36.69
N PHE A 330 6.09 -21.48 36.62
CA PHE A 330 6.56 -20.69 37.77
C PHE A 330 5.58 -19.60 38.19
N SER A 331 4.78 -19.06 37.26
CA SER A 331 3.76 -18.03 37.60
C SER A 331 2.68 -18.52 38.56
N GLY A 332 2.46 -19.84 38.64
CA GLY A 332 1.51 -20.48 39.55
C GLY A 332 2.11 -20.96 40.88
N LEU A 333 3.40 -20.75 41.11
CA LEU A 333 4.07 -21.15 42.35
C LEU A 333 4.26 -19.95 43.29
N ASP A 334 4.03 -20.17 44.59
CA ASP A 334 4.37 -19.17 45.59
C ASP A 334 5.90 -19.01 45.66
N PRO A 335 6.44 -17.78 45.63
CA PRO A 335 7.86 -17.56 45.75
C PRO A 335 8.34 -17.99 47.14
N ILE A 336 9.20 -19.01 47.20
CA ILE A 336 9.79 -19.49 48.46
C ILE A 336 11.01 -18.61 48.80
N GLY A 337 10.87 -17.76 49.82
CA GLY A 337 11.94 -16.90 50.36
C GLY A 337 11.44 -15.79 51.29
N LEU A 338 12.34 -15.19 52.09
CA LEU A 338 12.04 -14.05 52.97
C LEU A 338 11.83 -12.77 52.14
N GLY A 339 10.64 -12.65 51.57
CA GLY A 339 10.21 -11.50 50.76
C GLY A 339 8.73 -11.50 50.41
N SER A 340 7.90 -12.23 51.15
CA SER A 340 6.43 -12.32 50.98
C SER A 340 5.68 -11.04 51.44
N LEU A 341 6.29 -9.87 51.33
CA LEU A 341 5.66 -8.61 51.73
C LEU A 341 5.76 -7.60 50.59
N ASN A 342 4.65 -7.48 49.87
CA ASN A 342 4.20 -6.26 49.19
C ASN A 342 5.19 -5.58 48.24
N SER A 343 5.17 -6.01 46.97
CA SER A 343 5.17 -5.06 45.85
C SER A 343 4.51 -5.71 44.63
N ARG A 344 3.17 -5.65 44.58
CA ARG A 344 2.46 -5.54 43.29
C ARG A 344 2.76 -4.14 42.73
N GLU A 345 4.00 -3.88 42.35
CA GLU A 345 4.22 -2.99 41.23
C GLU A 345 4.30 -3.92 40.02
N ASP A 346 3.36 -3.77 39.09
CA ASP A 346 3.38 -4.40 37.77
C ASP A 346 4.68 -4.00 37.04
N LYS A 347 5.80 -4.62 37.41
CA LYS A 347 6.96 -4.69 36.52
C LYS A 347 6.56 -5.68 35.45
N GLN A 348 6.07 -5.11 34.36
CA GLN A 348 5.89 -5.77 33.08
C GLN A 348 7.23 -6.43 32.72
N THR A 349 7.42 -7.68 33.12
CA THR A 349 8.49 -8.53 32.62
C THR A 349 8.32 -8.57 31.12
N ASP A 350 9.34 -8.15 30.39
CA ASP A 350 9.34 -8.12 28.92
C ASP A 350 8.81 -9.46 28.40
N ARG A 351 7.59 -9.44 27.85
CA ARG A 351 6.98 -10.62 27.24
C ARG A 351 7.86 -11.07 26.08
N PRO A 352 7.99 -12.38 25.83
CA PRO A 352 8.61 -12.85 24.60
C PRO A 352 7.87 -12.24 23.41
N LEU A 353 8.64 -11.75 22.43
CA LEU A 353 8.17 -11.01 21.24
C LEU A 353 7.14 -11.78 20.38
N SER A 354 6.90 -13.06 20.69
CA SER A 354 6.03 -14.02 20.01
C SER A 354 4.69 -14.27 20.71
N ALA A 355 4.46 -13.81 21.94
CA ALA A 355 3.26 -14.16 22.70
C ALA A 355 2.00 -13.46 22.14
N GLY A 356 1.18 -14.22 21.40
CA GLY A 356 -0.20 -13.86 21.10
C GLY A 356 -1.03 -13.82 22.39
N THR A 357 -1.92 -12.83 22.52
CA THR A 357 -2.83 -12.72 23.66
C THR A 357 -4.00 -13.68 23.44
N TYR A 358 -4.11 -14.73 24.25
CA TYR A 358 -5.33 -15.54 24.30
C TYR A 358 -6.31 -14.88 25.28
N VAL A 359 -7.43 -14.41 24.76
CA VAL A 359 -8.60 -14.07 25.57
C VAL A 359 -9.37 -15.36 25.77
N ARG A 360 -9.36 -15.91 27.00
CA ARG A 360 -10.35 -16.92 27.37
C ARG A 360 -11.71 -16.21 27.47
N PRO A 361 -12.75 -16.62 26.74
CA PRO A 361 -14.10 -16.19 27.05
C PRO A 361 -14.41 -16.69 28.45
N ASP A 362 -14.86 -15.80 29.34
CA ASP A 362 -15.43 -16.21 30.60
C ASP A 362 -16.63 -17.12 30.31
N MET A 363 -16.56 -18.37 30.78
CA MET A 363 -17.72 -19.23 30.80
C MET A 363 -18.64 -18.70 31.89
N GLN A 364 -19.74 -18.07 31.47
CA GLN A 364 -20.94 -17.93 32.30
C GLN A 364 -21.76 -19.21 32.25
#